data_AF-A0A6S7KIS4-F1
#
_entry.id   AF-A0A6S7KIS4-F1
#
_cell.length_a   1.000
_cell.length_b   1.000
_cell.length_c   1.000
_cell.angle_alpha   90.00
_cell.angle_beta   90.00
_cell.angle_gamma   90.00
#
_symmetry.space_group_name_H-M   'P 1'
#
loop_
_entity.id
_entity.type
_entity.pdbx_description
1 polymer ?
#
loop_
_entity_poly.entity_id
_entity_poly.type
_entity_poly.pdbx_seq_one_letter_code
_entity_poly.pdbx_strand_id
1 'polypeptide(L)'
;MQDFVAEYLGQKFIEPQTADLSLVFKDSSPTCPLIFVLSTGTDPAADLYKFAEEMRFSKKLNAISLGQGQGPRAEAMMRSAMERGKWVFFQNCHLSPSWMPSLERLIENIDEDKVHRDFRLWVTSMPSPKFPVSILQNGSKMTVEPPRGIKANLLRSFAGFNDEFYAGCKRVRISQTW
;
A
#
# COMPACT_ATOMS: atom_id res chain seq x y z
N MET A 1 20.07 -16.53 15.29
CA MET A 1 18.69 -16.78 14.81
C MET A 1 18.54 -16.47 13.34
N GLN A 2 18.98 -15.29 12.85
CA GLN A 2 18.99 -15.01 11.40
C GLN A 2 19.87 -15.97 10.60
N ASP A 3 21.05 -16.33 11.11
CA ASP A 3 21.94 -17.30 10.42
C ASP A 3 21.29 -18.68 10.26
N PHE A 4 20.57 -19.13 11.29
CA PHE A 4 19.80 -20.38 11.25
C PHE A 4 18.68 -20.32 10.19
N VAL A 5 17.95 -19.20 10.09
CA VAL A 5 16.92 -19.03 9.05
C VAL A 5 17.56 -18.99 7.65
N ALA A 6 18.69 -18.31 7.51
CA ALA A 6 19.40 -18.24 6.23
C ALA A 6 19.95 -19.60 5.78
N GLU A 7 20.44 -20.42 6.70
CA GLU A 7 20.97 -21.75 6.44
C GLU A 7 19.89 -22.73 5.99
N TYR A 8 18.72 -22.73 6.65
CA TYR A 8 17.68 -23.74 6.40
C TYR A 8 16.59 -23.29 5.41
N LEU A 9 16.27 -22.00 5.33
CA LEU A 9 15.22 -21.46 4.45
C LEU A 9 15.81 -20.59 3.32
N GLY A 10 17.03 -20.09 3.48
CA GLY A 10 17.73 -19.27 2.48
C GLY A 10 17.77 -17.78 2.83
N GLN A 11 18.76 -17.08 2.27
CA GLN A 11 19.00 -15.64 2.46
C GLN A 11 17.76 -14.76 2.18
N LYS A 12 16.92 -15.13 1.21
CA LYS A 12 15.70 -14.39 0.84
C LYS A 12 14.67 -14.22 1.97
N PHE A 13 14.78 -15.00 3.05
CA PHE A 13 13.90 -14.90 4.23
C PHE A 13 14.45 -14.01 5.34
N ILE A 14 15.71 -13.53 5.21
CA ILE A 14 16.32 -12.57 6.13
C ILE A 14 16.59 -11.22 5.45
N GLU A 15 16.63 -11.18 4.12
CA GLU A 15 16.78 -9.94 3.36
C GLU A 15 15.46 -9.15 3.30
N PRO A 16 15.50 -7.80 3.40
CA PRO A 16 14.30 -6.99 3.22
C PRO A 16 13.78 -7.14 1.78
N GLN A 17 12.61 -7.75 1.62
CA GLN A 17 11.96 -7.79 0.32
C GLN A 17 11.28 -6.45 0.04
N THR A 18 11.53 -5.89 -1.14
CA THR A 18 10.79 -4.72 -1.61
C THR A 18 9.33 -5.10 -1.78
N ALA A 19 8.44 -4.33 -1.17
CA ALA A 19 7.02 -4.57 -1.25
C ALA A 19 6.53 -4.35 -2.69
N ASP A 20 6.09 -5.41 -3.38
CA ASP A 20 5.59 -5.36 -4.75
C ASP A 20 4.06 -5.25 -4.75
N LEU A 21 3.56 -4.06 -5.10
CA LEU A 21 2.13 -3.79 -5.24
C LEU A 21 1.45 -4.71 -6.25
N SER A 22 2.17 -5.20 -7.25
CA SER A 22 1.63 -6.07 -8.30
C SER A 22 1.29 -7.46 -7.76
N LEU A 23 2.09 -7.99 -6.84
CA LEU A 23 1.83 -9.29 -6.21
C LEU A 23 0.63 -9.20 -5.29
N VAL A 24 0.64 -8.21 -4.40
CA VAL A 24 -0.46 -7.98 -3.45
C VAL A 24 -1.78 -7.70 -4.18
N PHE A 25 -1.72 -6.98 -5.30
CA PHE A 25 -2.89 -6.75 -6.14
C PHE A 25 -3.42 -8.03 -6.82
N LYS A 26 -2.54 -8.93 -7.27
CA LYS A 26 -2.97 -10.21 -7.87
C LYS A 26 -3.72 -11.10 -6.87
N ASP A 27 -3.32 -11.07 -5.61
CA ASP A 27 -3.96 -11.85 -4.54
C ASP A 27 -5.23 -11.17 -3.99
N SER A 28 -5.57 -9.98 -4.50
CA SER A 28 -6.74 -9.22 -4.09
C SER A 28 -7.99 -9.52 -4.91
N SER A 29 -9.16 -9.31 -4.28
CA SER A 29 -10.47 -9.45 -4.90
C SER A 29 -11.39 -8.29 -4.51
N PRO A 30 -12.59 -8.17 -5.10
CA PRO A 30 -13.59 -7.21 -4.64
C PRO A 30 -13.99 -7.35 -3.16
N THR A 31 -13.88 -8.56 -2.60
CA THR A 31 -14.20 -8.89 -1.20
C THR A 31 -12.99 -8.96 -0.28
N CYS A 32 -11.78 -9.03 -0.82
CA CYS A 32 -10.52 -9.05 -0.09
C CYS A 32 -9.83 -7.67 -0.16
N PRO A 33 -9.96 -6.81 0.87
CA PRO A 33 -9.35 -5.48 0.87
C PRO A 33 -7.82 -5.55 0.96
N LEU A 34 -7.17 -4.54 0.39
CA LEU A 34 -5.72 -4.34 0.42
C LEU A 34 -5.36 -3.36 1.53
N ILE A 35 -4.53 -3.79 2.47
CA ILE A 35 -4.26 -3.06 3.71
C ILE A 35 -2.79 -2.72 3.81
N PHE A 36 -2.49 -1.42 3.79
CA PHE A 36 -1.18 -0.89 4.14
C PHE A 36 -1.13 -0.60 5.63
N VAL A 37 -0.29 -1.35 6.33
CA VAL A 37 0.06 -1.08 7.71
C VAL A 37 1.19 -0.06 7.72
N LEU A 38 0.89 1.15 8.20
CA LEU A 38 1.80 2.28 8.20
C LEU A 38 2.74 2.24 9.40
N SER A 39 4.02 2.51 9.15
CA SER A 39 4.98 2.93 10.17
C SER A 39 5.03 4.46 10.25
N THR A 40 5.56 4.99 11.35
CA THR A 40 5.76 6.44 11.51
C THR A 40 6.61 7.00 10.36
N GLY A 41 6.13 8.07 9.73
CA GLY A 41 6.83 8.73 8.61
C GLY A 41 6.76 7.99 7.27
N THR A 42 5.88 7.01 7.12
CA THR A 42 5.65 6.31 5.85
C THR A 42 4.26 6.61 5.28
N ASP A 43 4.20 6.83 3.97
CA ASP A 43 2.94 7.01 3.23
C ASP A 43 3.05 6.33 1.84
N PRO A 44 2.29 5.25 1.58
CA PRO A 44 2.29 4.56 0.30
C PRO A 44 1.41 5.22 -0.77
N ALA A 45 0.78 6.36 -0.48
CA ALA A 45 -0.14 6.99 -1.43
C ALA A 45 0.51 7.26 -2.79
N ALA A 46 1.74 7.78 -2.82
CA ALA A 46 2.46 8.05 -4.06
C ALA A 46 2.69 6.78 -4.90
N ASP A 47 3.10 5.70 -4.25
CA ASP A 47 3.34 4.40 -4.90
C ASP A 47 2.03 3.82 -5.44
N LEU A 48 0.93 3.92 -4.68
CA LEU A 48 -0.39 3.49 -5.13
C LEU A 48 -0.91 4.31 -6.32
N TYR A 49 -0.71 5.64 -6.32
CA TYR A 49 -1.10 6.47 -7.46
C TYR A 49 -0.33 6.12 -8.72
N LYS A 50 0.98 5.90 -8.59
CA LYS A 50 1.83 5.43 -9.69
C LYS A 50 1.35 4.06 -10.20
N PHE A 51 1.09 3.13 -9.30
CA PHE A 51 0.56 1.81 -9.65
C PHE A 51 -0.80 1.88 -10.35
N ALA A 52 -1.69 2.77 -9.90
CA ALA A 52 -2.97 3.00 -10.56
C ALA A 52 -2.80 3.57 -11.98
N GLU A 53 -1.80 4.42 -12.22
CA GLU A 53 -1.47 4.89 -13.58
C GLU A 53 -0.97 3.74 -14.47
N GLU A 54 -0.05 2.92 -13.96
CA GLU A 54 0.49 1.73 -14.65
C GLU A 54 -0.63 0.75 -15.04
N MET A 55 -1.60 0.56 -14.15
CA MET A 55 -2.79 -0.28 -14.35
C MET A 55 -3.91 0.41 -15.15
N ARG A 56 -3.69 1.63 -15.65
CA ARG A 56 -4.67 2.46 -16.38
C ARG A 56 -5.97 2.71 -15.60
N PHE A 57 -5.85 2.75 -14.28
CA PHE A 57 -6.93 2.90 -13.30
C PHE A 57 -6.93 4.25 -12.57
N SER A 58 -5.98 5.13 -12.85
CA SER A 58 -5.85 6.45 -12.22
C SER A 58 -7.14 7.29 -12.29
N LYS A 59 -7.84 7.33 -13.43
CA LYS A 59 -9.15 8.01 -13.55
C LYS A 59 -10.31 7.31 -12.83
N LYS A 60 -10.12 6.05 -12.44
CA LYS A 60 -11.10 5.20 -11.74
C LYS A 60 -10.72 5.00 -10.27
N LEU A 61 -9.69 5.68 -9.76
CA LEU A 61 -9.29 5.65 -8.37
C LEU A 61 -9.88 6.86 -7.63
N ASN A 62 -10.72 6.59 -6.63
CA ASN A 62 -11.25 7.60 -5.74
C ASN A 62 -10.56 7.48 -4.38
N ALA A 63 -9.96 8.56 -3.88
CA ALA A 63 -9.29 8.57 -2.58
C ALA A 63 -9.98 9.50 -1.60
N ILE A 64 -9.98 9.14 -0.32
CA ILE A 64 -10.44 9.99 0.78
C ILE A 64 -9.65 9.67 2.05
N SER A 65 -9.16 10.70 2.72
CA SER A 65 -8.59 10.59 4.06
C SER A 65 -9.72 10.59 5.09
N LEU A 66 -9.79 9.53 5.90
CA LEU A 66 -10.82 9.37 6.90
C LEU A 66 -10.48 10.19 8.14
N GLY A 67 -11.26 11.24 8.37
CA GLY A 67 -11.29 11.99 9.62
C GLY A 67 -12.68 11.94 10.25
N GLN A 68 -12.89 12.77 11.27
CA GLN A 68 -14.20 12.94 11.88
C GLN A 68 -15.21 13.44 10.82
N GLY A 69 -16.37 12.79 10.73
CA GLY A 69 -17.47 13.19 9.85
C GLY A 69 -17.37 12.74 8.38
N GLN A 70 -16.33 12.02 7.96
CA GLN A 70 -16.19 11.56 6.56
C GLN A 70 -16.95 10.26 6.26
N GLY A 71 -17.48 9.57 7.28
CA GLY A 71 -18.12 8.26 7.14
C GLY A 71 -19.20 8.17 6.05
N PRO A 72 -20.23 9.05 6.04
CA PRO A 72 -21.28 9.01 5.02
C PRO A 72 -20.76 9.20 3.59
N ARG A 73 -19.75 10.07 3.41
CA ARG A 73 -19.11 10.29 2.10
C ARG A 73 -18.29 9.08 1.67
N ALA A 74 -17.57 8.47 2.59
CA ALA A 74 -16.78 7.27 2.34
C ALA A 74 -17.68 6.09 1.95
N GLU A 75 -18.81 5.92 2.65
CA GLU A 75 -19.79 4.89 2.32
C GLU A 75 -20.39 5.10 0.92
N ALA A 76 -20.85 6.31 0.59
CA ALA A 76 -21.39 6.62 -0.73
C ALA A 76 -20.35 6.40 -1.85
N MET A 77 -19.08 6.74 -1.58
CA MET A 77 -17.96 6.49 -2.49
C MET A 77 -17.76 4.99 -2.73
N MET A 78 -17.79 4.18 -1.67
CA MET A 78 -17.64 2.72 -1.77
C MET A 78 -18.79 2.09 -2.55
N ARG A 79 -20.04 2.43 -2.24
CA ARG A 79 -21.22 1.91 -2.95
C ARG A 79 -21.17 2.20 -4.44
N SER A 80 -20.90 3.45 -4.81
CA SER A 80 -20.75 3.86 -6.21
C SER A 80 -19.58 3.16 -6.92
N ALA A 81 -18.50 2.87 -6.19
CA ALA A 81 -17.34 2.18 -6.75
C ALA A 81 -17.58 0.69 -6.96
N MET A 82 -18.32 0.04 -6.06
CA MET A 82 -18.73 -1.36 -6.19
C MET A 82 -19.59 -1.59 -7.43
N GLU A 83 -20.47 -0.64 -7.77
CA GLU A 83 -21.32 -0.72 -8.97
C GLU A 83 -20.53 -0.43 -10.26
N ARG A 84 -19.61 0.56 -10.22
CA ARG A 84 -18.93 1.07 -11.43
C ARG A 84 -17.56 0.46 -11.70
N GLY A 85 -17.09 -0.45 -10.86
CA GLY A 85 -15.76 -1.04 -11.01
C GLY A 85 -14.64 -0.03 -10.81
N LYS A 86 -14.71 0.73 -9.72
CA LYS A 86 -13.70 1.73 -9.35
C LYS A 86 -12.85 1.26 -8.19
N TRP A 87 -11.68 1.84 -8.04
CA TRP A 87 -10.87 1.63 -6.85
C TRP A 87 -11.20 2.70 -5.82
N VAL A 88 -11.24 2.30 -4.56
CA VAL A 88 -11.42 3.20 -3.42
C VAL A 88 -10.20 3.13 -2.55
N PHE A 89 -9.65 4.29 -2.19
CA PHE A 89 -8.50 4.41 -1.31
C PHE A 89 -8.85 5.20 -0.06
N PHE A 90 -9.06 4.48 1.04
CA PHE A 90 -9.28 5.05 2.36
C PHE A 90 -7.95 5.23 3.07
N GLN A 91 -7.61 6.49 3.34
CA GLN A 91 -6.36 6.84 4.01
C GLN A 91 -6.62 7.12 5.49
N ASN A 92 -5.63 6.78 6.32
CA ASN A 92 -5.58 7.14 7.74
C ASN A 92 -6.78 6.62 8.56
N CYS A 93 -7.22 5.39 8.31
CA CYS A 93 -8.43 4.84 8.93
C CYS A 93 -8.40 4.81 10.47
N HIS A 94 -7.21 4.70 11.07
CA HIS A 94 -7.00 4.85 12.51
C HIS A 94 -7.51 6.18 13.10
N LEU A 95 -7.67 7.24 12.29
CA LEU A 95 -8.21 8.53 12.70
C LEU A 95 -9.75 8.59 12.73
N SER A 96 -10.44 7.56 12.22
CA SER A 96 -11.91 7.48 12.24
C SER A 96 -12.42 6.17 12.88
N PRO A 97 -12.05 5.89 14.15
CA PRO A 97 -12.37 4.63 14.80
C PRO A 97 -13.88 4.39 14.96
N SER A 98 -14.69 5.44 15.05
CA SER A 98 -16.15 5.31 15.19
C SER A 98 -16.84 4.80 13.92
N TRP A 99 -16.21 4.98 12.75
CA TRP A 99 -16.76 4.52 11.48
C TRP A 99 -16.26 3.12 11.07
N MET A 100 -15.19 2.62 11.69
CA MET A 100 -14.63 1.31 11.37
C MET A 100 -15.62 0.14 11.45
N PRO A 101 -16.55 0.07 12.44
CA PRO A 101 -17.59 -0.97 12.44
C PRO A 101 -18.55 -0.88 11.25
N SER A 102 -18.79 0.32 10.73
CA SER A 102 -19.59 0.51 9.51
C SER A 102 -18.84 0.03 8.28
N LEU A 103 -17.53 0.31 8.20
CA LEU A 103 -16.68 -0.20 7.11
C LEU A 103 -16.64 -1.73 7.10
N GLU A 104 -16.47 -2.36 8.26
CA GLU A 104 -16.51 -3.82 8.42
C GLU A 104 -17.81 -4.39 7.84
N ARG A 105 -18.97 -3.88 8.27
CA ARG A 105 -20.27 -4.30 7.74
C ARG A 105 -20.38 -4.07 6.23
N LEU A 106 -19.84 -2.98 5.69
CA LEU A 106 -19.89 -2.71 4.26
C LEU A 106 -19.12 -3.76 3.46
N ILE A 107 -17.98 -4.22 3.97
CA ILE A 107 -17.13 -5.24 3.34
C ILE A 107 -17.77 -6.63 3.47
N GLU A 108 -18.30 -6.99 4.64
CA GLU A 108 -18.96 -8.28 4.88
C GLU A 108 -20.23 -8.46 4.05
N ASN A 109 -20.94 -7.36 3.73
CA ASN A 109 -22.15 -7.38 2.92
C ASN A 109 -21.90 -7.18 1.42
N ILE A 110 -20.66 -7.28 0.95
CA ILE A 110 -20.39 -7.27 -0.49
C ILE A 110 -20.92 -8.57 -1.09
N ASP A 111 -21.91 -8.44 -1.96
CA ASP A 111 -22.46 -9.54 -2.74
C ASP A 111 -21.53 -9.87 -3.91
N GLU A 112 -20.85 -11.02 -3.85
CA GLU A 112 -19.87 -11.46 -4.84
C GLU A 112 -20.45 -11.60 -6.26
N ASP A 113 -21.74 -11.88 -6.38
CA ASP A 113 -22.41 -12.05 -7.67
C ASP A 113 -22.79 -10.69 -8.31
N LYS A 114 -22.87 -9.63 -7.51
CA LYS A 114 -23.29 -8.29 -7.96
C LYS A 114 -22.16 -7.28 -8.02
N VAL A 115 -21.13 -7.43 -7.20
CA VAL A 115 -20.01 -6.49 -7.15
C VAL A 115 -19.24 -6.50 -8.48
N HIS A 116 -18.87 -5.32 -8.96
CA HIS A 116 -18.09 -5.22 -10.19
C HIS A 116 -16.70 -5.85 -9.98
N ARG A 117 -16.28 -6.72 -10.90
CA ARG A 117 -15.03 -7.49 -10.80
C ARG A 117 -13.77 -6.64 -10.65
N ASP A 118 -13.75 -5.45 -11.23
CA ASP A 118 -12.63 -4.50 -11.12
C ASP A 118 -12.63 -3.68 -9.81
N PHE A 119 -13.67 -3.75 -8.98
CA PHE A 119 -13.70 -3.04 -7.71
C PHE A 119 -12.55 -3.52 -6.82
N ARG A 120 -11.82 -2.56 -6.23
CA ARG A 120 -10.77 -2.84 -5.24
C ARG A 120 -10.82 -1.82 -4.14
N LEU A 121 -10.71 -2.30 -2.91
CA LEU A 121 -10.65 -1.48 -1.71
C LEU A 121 -9.23 -1.46 -1.17
N TRP A 122 -8.65 -0.26 -1.11
CA TRP A 122 -7.34 0.01 -0.55
C TRP A 122 -7.48 0.80 0.75
N VAL A 123 -6.73 0.42 1.76
CA VAL A 123 -6.86 0.95 3.12
C VAL A 123 -5.47 1.25 3.68
N THR A 124 -5.25 2.44 4.24
CA THR A 124 -4.08 2.71 5.09
C THR A 124 -4.47 2.91 6.54
N SER A 125 -3.68 2.32 7.44
CA SER A 125 -3.85 2.55 8.87
C SER A 125 -2.54 2.33 9.63
N MET A 126 -2.29 3.15 10.65
CA MET A 126 -1.39 2.74 11.73
C MET A 126 -2.02 1.59 12.52
N PRO A 127 -1.22 0.73 13.18
CA PRO A 127 -1.73 -0.27 14.11
C PRO A 127 -2.65 0.37 15.16
N SER A 128 -3.84 -0.20 15.33
CA SER A 128 -4.84 0.32 16.28
C SER A 128 -5.72 -0.82 16.79
N PRO A 129 -6.00 -0.88 18.09
CA PRO A 129 -6.91 -1.89 18.65
C PRO A 129 -8.37 -1.68 18.21
N LYS A 130 -8.68 -0.52 17.64
CA LYS A 130 -10.03 -0.20 17.12
C LYS A 130 -10.20 -0.56 15.64
N PHE A 131 -9.14 -1.04 14.99
CA PHE A 131 -9.24 -1.50 13.61
C PHE A 131 -9.93 -2.87 13.59
N PRO A 132 -10.94 -3.12 12.73
CA PRO A 132 -11.71 -4.35 12.75
C PRO A 132 -10.86 -5.57 12.42
N VAL A 133 -10.98 -6.58 13.27
CA VAL A 133 -10.19 -7.82 13.16
C VAL A 133 -10.57 -8.59 11.90
N SER A 134 -11.86 -8.62 11.53
CA SER A 134 -12.35 -9.26 10.30
C SER A 134 -11.65 -8.73 9.05
N ILE A 135 -11.51 -7.41 8.93
CA ILE A 135 -10.83 -6.75 7.82
C ILE A 135 -9.36 -7.17 7.80
N LEU A 136 -8.67 -7.22 8.94
CA LEU A 136 -7.28 -7.67 9.02
C LEU A 136 -7.09 -9.16 8.69
N GLN A 137 -8.04 -10.00 9.09
CA GLN A 137 -7.98 -11.43 8.83
C GLN A 137 -8.21 -11.73 7.35
N ASN A 138 -9.24 -11.13 6.77
CA ASN A 138 -9.70 -11.41 5.40
C ASN A 138 -8.98 -10.58 4.33
N GLY A 139 -8.32 -9.49 4.71
CA GLY A 139 -7.57 -8.64 3.80
C GLY A 139 -6.17 -9.16 3.49
N SER A 140 -5.61 -8.65 2.39
CA SER A 140 -4.20 -8.81 2.03
C SER A 140 -3.39 -7.65 2.62
N LYS A 141 -2.32 -7.97 3.36
CA LYS A 141 -1.61 -7.01 4.22
C LYS A 141 -0.22 -6.79 3.67
N MET A 142 0.19 -5.52 3.66
CA MET A 142 1.54 -5.10 3.31
C MET A 142 2.02 -4.10 4.36
N THR A 143 3.21 -4.33 4.90
CA THR A 143 3.87 -3.37 5.78
C THR A 143 4.72 -2.44 4.93
N VAL A 144 4.55 -1.14 5.13
CA VAL A 144 5.41 -0.13 4.51
C VAL A 144 6.37 0.31 5.61
N GLU A 145 7.51 -0.36 5.70
CA GLU A 145 8.57 -0.01 6.65
C GLU A 145 9.70 0.71 5.93
N PRO A 146 10.36 1.69 6.58
CA PRO A 146 11.61 2.23 6.05
C PRO A 146 12.66 1.10 5.94
N PRO A 147 13.53 1.14 4.92
CA PRO A 147 14.58 0.12 4.77
C PRO A 147 15.44 0.03 6.03
N ARG A 148 15.70 -1.19 6.49
CA ARG A 148 16.56 -1.41 7.67
C ARG A 148 18.03 -1.32 7.26
N GLY A 149 18.74 -0.36 7.86
CA GLY A 149 20.19 -0.19 7.71
C GLY A 149 20.61 0.81 6.62
N ILE A 150 21.83 1.33 6.74
CA ILE A 150 22.38 2.39 5.88
C ILE A 150 22.40 1.97 4.41
N LYS A 151 22.83 0.73 4.12
CA LYS A 151 22.90 0.20 2.75
C LYS A 151 21.52 0.21 2.07
N ALA A 152 20.48 -0.27 2.76
CA ALA A 152 19.14 -0.35 2.20
C ALA A 152 18.52 1.05 2.02
N ASN A 153 18.77 1.97 2.97
CA ASN A 153 18.38 3.37 2.83
C ASN A 153 19.06 4.05 1.64
N LEU A 154 20.37 3.83 1.45
CA LEU A 154 21.10 4.34 0.29
C LEU A 154 20.53 3.78 -1.01
N LEU A 155 20.30 2.47 -1.11
CA LEU A 155 19.72 1.85 -2.30
C LEU A 155 18.33 2.43 -2.64
N ARG A 156 17.47 2.64 -1.64
CA ARG A 156 16.16 3.28 -1.83
C ARG A 156 16.31 4.73 -2.34
N SER A 157 17.22 5.51 -1.75
CA SER A 157 17.49 6.87 -2.22
C SER A 157 18.00 6.88 -3.66
N PHE A 158 18.88 5.93 -4.02
CA PHE A 158 19.41 5.81 -5.38
C PHE A 158 18.38 5.32 -6.40
N ALA A 159 17.43 4.48 -6.01
CA ALA A 159 16.35 3.99 -6.88
C ALA A 159 15.39 5.10 -7.36
N GLY A 160 15.35 6.25 -6.67
CA GLY A 160 14.56 7.42 -7.06
C GLY A 160 15.23 8.29 -8.14
N PHE A 161 16.50 8.08 -8.44
CA PHE A 161 17.22 8.84 -9.48
C PHE A 161 17.12 8.11 -10.82
N ASN A 162 16.90 8.86 -11.90
CA ASN A 162 16.89 8.35 -13.26
C ASN A 162 18.28 8.46 -13.91
N ASP A 163 18.50 7.77 -15.03
CA ASP A 163 19.77 7.80 -15.77
C ASP A 163 20.19 9.22 -16.20
N GLU A 164 19.22 10.11 -16.39
CA GLU A 164 19.47 11.54 -16.69
C GLU A 164 20.10 12.28 -15.50
N PHE A 165 19.64 12.03 -14.27
CA PHE A 165 20.26 12.55 -13.06
C PHE A 165 21.71 12.08 -12.93
N TYR A 166 21.97 10.80 -13.20
CA TYR A 166 23.33 10.24 -13.18
C TYR A 166 24.22 10.81 -14.30
N ALA A 167 23.66 11.05 -15.49
CA ALA A 167 24.38 11.63 -16.62
C ALA A 167 24.74 13.11 -16.40
N GLY A 168 23.96 13.85 -15.62
CA GLY A 168 24.23 15.25 -15.25
C GLY A 168 25.37 15.43 -14.24
N CYS A 169 25.76 14.37 -13.52
CA CYS A 169 26.90 14.42 -12.60
C CYS A 169 28.23 14.47 -13.38
N LYS A 170 28.90 15.62 -13.36
CA LYS A 170 30.26 15.76 -13.89
C LYS A 170 31.20 14.79 -13.15
N ARG A 171 31.71 13.77 -13.86
CA ARG A 171 32.73 12.87 -13.35
C ARG A 171 33.98 13.69 -13.02
N VAL A 172 34.27 13.91 -11.74
CA VAL A 172 35.54 14.52 -11.34
C VAL A 172 36.64 13.50 -11.67
N ARG A 173 37.34 13.71 -12.79
CA ARG A 173 38.58 12.99 -13.06
C ARG A 173 39.59 13.46 -12.02
N ILE A 174 39.84 12.63 -11.02
CA ILE A 174 41.01 12.81 -10.17
C ILE A 174 42.21 12.52 -11.06
N SER A 175 42.88 13.56 -11.56
CA SER A 175 44.18 13.40 -12.21
C SER A 175 45.13 12.85 -11.15
N GLN A 176 45.58 11.61 -11.34
CA GLN A 176 46.75 11.11 -10.64
C GLN A 176 47.93 11.97 -11.08
N THR A 177 48.27 12.97 -10.27
CA THR A 177 49.57 13.63 -10.33
C THR A 177 50.45 12.89 -9.33
N TRP A 178 51.34 12.05 -9.88
CA TRP A 178 52.53 11.55 -9.21
C TRP A 178 53.55 12.69 -9.06
#